data_AF-W6Q6S7-F1
#
_entry.id   AF-W6Q6S7-F1
#
_cell.length_a   1.000
_cell.length_b   1.000
_cell.length_c   1.000
_cell.angle_alpha   90.00
_cell.angle_beta   90.00
_cell.angle_gamma   90.00
#
_symmetry.space_group_name_H-M   'P 1'
#
loop_
_entity.id
_entity.type
_entity.pdbx_description
1 polymer ?
#
loop_
_entity_poly.entity_id
_entity_poly.type
_entity_poly.pdbx_seq_one_letter_code
_entity_poly.pdbx_strand_id
1 'polypeptide(L)'
;MRSKALRQGRFWHTFLPTGPTTNNGSVGGAIITQDGKETWTVHDYLGSDYNAADVTVEKTVAQFLGGMGSPNAISIDEVTATSIFTPTVVLAETWSGNHQRVFLAGDACHQTIPLGGYGMNMGLADAWDLGWKLPATIQGWGGTHLMKTYEQERRPMAALMQHWRKIHMMKIMGLSTAVKLDPVVIESMDERGIALQLRR
;
A
#
# COMPACT_ATOMS: atom_id res chain seq x y z
N MET A 1 8.20 19.95 15.66
CA MET A 1 7.87 18.98 16.74
C MET A 1 8.51 17.64 16.37
N ARG A 2 9.47 17.09 17.13
CA ARG A 2 10.04 15.75 16.80
C ARG A 2 9.05 14.69 17.29
N SER A 3 8.30 14.06 16.38
CA SER A 3 7.30 13.06 16.75
C SER A 3 7.98 11.84 17.41
N LYS A 4 7.39 11.33 18.50
CA LYS A 4 7.89 10.15 19.22
C LYS A 4 7.86 8.87 18.35
N ALA A 5 7.16 8.88 17.21
CA ALA A 5 7.11 7.77 16.27
C ALA A 5 8.49 7.38 15.72
N LEU A 6 9.40 8.36 15.55
CA LEU A 6 10.76 8.11 15.05
C LEU A 6 11.66 7.32 16.03
N ARG A 7 11.30 7.20 17.31
CA ARG A 7 12.08 6.42 18.29
C ARG A 7 11.89 4.91 18.17
N GLN A 8 10.84 4.43 17.49
CA GLN A 8 10.52 3.00 17.45
C GLN A 8 11.16 2.25 16.26
N GLY A 9 11.79 2.95 15.32
CA GLY A 9 12.47 2.35 14.17
C GLY A 9 12.19 3.12 12.89
N ARG A 10 13.02 2.89 11.85
CA ARG A 10 12.78 3.39 10.49
C ARG A 10 11.63 2.61 9.85
N PHE A 11 10.40 2.92 10.23
CA PHE A 11 9.22 2.35 9.59
C PHE A 11 8.79 3.24 8.43
N TRP A 12 8.75 2.66 7.24
CA TRP A 12 8.31 3.34 6.01
C TRP A 12 6.78 3.40 5.90
N HIS A 13 6.08 2.37 6.37
CA HIS A 13 4.62 2.31 6.42
C HIS A 13 4.16 2.11 7.86
N THR A 14 3.25 2.94 8.33
CA THR A 14 2.56 2.75 9.60
C THR A 14 1.07 2.61 9.34
N PHE A 15 0.53 1.43 9.65
CA PHE A 15 -0.90 1.15 9.59
C PHE A 15 -1.51 1.51 10.93
N LEU A 16 -2.49 2.40 10.91
CA LEU A 16 -3.13 2.88 12.13
C LEU A 16 -4.56 2.32 12.19
N PRO A 17 -4.97 1.78 13.34
CA PRO A 17 -6.36 1.46 13.56
C PRO A 17 -7.17 2.74 13.55
N THR A 18 -8.39 2.67 13.04
CA THR A 18 -9.35 3.76 13.16
C THR A 18 -10.14 3.66 14.46
N GLY A 19 -10.92 4.68 14.80
CA GLY A 19 -11.82 4.62 15.97
C GLY A 19 -12.89 3.51 15.81
N PRO A 20 -13.53 3.05 16.90
CA PRO A 20 -14.53 1.99 16.86
C PRO A 20 -15.76 2.33 16.00
N THR A 21 -16.03 3.62 15.78
CA THR A 21 -17.10 4.14 14.92
C THR A 21 -16.72 4.23 13.45
N THR A 22 -15.44 4.02 13.10
CA THR A 22 -14.89 4.14 11.74
C THR A 22 -14.23 2.81 11.38
N ASN A 23 -14.69 2.12 10.33
CA ASN A 23 -14.19 0.78 9.93
C ASN A 23 -14.15 -0.26 11.09
N ASN A 24 -15.06 -0.17 12.07
CA ASN A 24 -15.14 -1.06 13.25
C ASN A 24 -13.83 -1.20 14.04
N GLY A 25 -12.99 -0.16 14.10
CA GLY A 25 -11.69 -0.22 14.77
C GLY A 25 -10.63 -1.05 14.02
N SER A 26 -10.87 -1.40 12.75
CA SER A 26 -9.89 -2.05 11.87
C SER A 26 -8.82 -1.06 11.38
N VAL A 27 -7.85 -1.57 10.62
CA VAL A 27 -6.92 -0.72 9.86
C VAL A 27 -7.70 0.05 8.80
N GLY A 28 -7.87 1.35 9.00
CA GLY A 28 -8.57 2.21 8.03
C GLY A 28 -7.66 2.95 7.06
N GLY A 29 -6.35 2.79 7.17
CA GLY A 29 -5.41 3.47 6.29
C GLY A 29 -3.96 3.30 6.69
N ALA A 30 -3.10 4.09 6.06
CA ALA A 30 -1.66 4.06 6.31
C ALA A 30 -1.06 5.46 6.20
N ILE A 31 -0.02 5.71 6.99
CA ILE A 31 0.87 6.84 6.79
C ILE A 31 2.25 6.36 6.34
N ILE A 32 2.82 7.07 5.36
CA ILE A 32 4.11 6.77 4.75
C ILE A 32 4.97 8.03 4.83
N THR A 33 6.18 7.90 5.38
CA THR A 33 7.17 8.98 5.30
C THR A 33 7.86 8.95 3.94
N GLN A 34 7.91 10.09 3.26
CA GLN A 34 8.55 10.19 1.94
C GLN A 34 10.04 10.51 2.06
N ASP A 35 10.41 11.38 3.00
CA ASP A 35 11.78 11.88 3.20
C ASP A 35 12.37 11.55 4.59
N GLY A 36 11.60 10.90 5.47
CA GLY A 36 11.99 10.61 6.85
C GLY A 36 11.96 11.82 7.79
N LYS A 37 11.41 12.96 7.36
CA LYS A 37 11.48 14.24 8.08
C LYS A 37 10.13 14.96 8.14
N GLU A 38 9.67 15.51 7.01
CA GLU A 38 8.56 16.48 6.97
C GLU A 38 7.53 16.18 5.89
N THR A 39 7.89 15.37 4.88
CA THR A 39 6.97 14.98 3.82
C THR A 39 6.33 13.62 4.12
N TRP A 40 5.00 13.60 4.10
CA TRP A 40 4.20 12.41 4.42
C TRP A 40 3.12 12.19 3.37
N THR A 41 2.78 10.92 3.15
CA THR A 41 1.58 10.52 2.41
C THR A 41 0.64 9.83 3.38
N VAL A 42 -0.62 10.25 3.36
CA VAL A 42 -1.68 9.63 4.16
C VAL A 42 -2.67 8.97 3.20
N HIS A 43 -2.89 7.67 3.39
CA HIS A 43 -3.87 6.89 2.65
C HIS A 43 -5.07 6.61 3.55
N ASP A 44 -6.24 7.01 3.07
CA ASP A 44 -7.54 6.69 3.68
C ASP A 44 -8.24 5.60 2.86
N TYR A 45 -8.70 4.54 3.51
CA TYR A 45 -9.46 3.48 2.87
C TYR A 45 -10.93 3.84 2.87
N LEU A 46 -11.34 4.44 1.77
CA LEU A 46 -12.71 4.86 1.53
C LEU A 46 -13.62 3.65 1.28
N GLY A 47 -14.80 3.63 1.91
CA GLY A 47 -15.86 2.67 1.62
C GLY A 47 -16.39 2.83 0.19
N SER A 48 -17.09 1.82 -0.33
CA SER A 48 -17.66 1.87 -1.69
C SER A 48 -18.75 2.94 -1.87
N ASP A 49 -19.34 3.39 -0.78
CA ASP A 49 -20.43 4.36 -0.66
C ASP A 49 -19.95 5.72 -0.15
N TYR A 50 -18.64 5.99 -0.17
CA TYR A 50 -18.08 7.25 0.30
C TYR A 50 -18.66 8.46 -0.47
N ASN A 51 -18.85 9.56 0.25
CA ASN A 51 -19.17 10.85 -0.36
C ASN A 51 -17.87 11.63 -0.61
N ALA A 52 -17.57 11.93 -1.87
CA ALA A 52 -16.37 12.67 -2.24
C ALA A 52 -16.30 14.07 -1.60
N ALA A 53 -17.44 14.71 -1.35
CA ALA A 53 -17.48 16.02 -0.68
C ALA A 53 -17.04 15.95 0.79
N ASP A 54 -17.06 14.76 1.40
CA ASP A 54 -16.65 14.56 2.78
C ASP A 54 -15.15 14.23 2.92
N VAL A 55 -14.47 13.90 1.82
CA VAL A 55 -13.04 13.57 1.79
C VAL A 55 -12.23 14.86 1.68
N THR A 56 -11.73 15.33 2.82
CA THR A 56 -10.89 16.53 2.93
C THR A 56 -9.56 16.18 3.57
N VAL A 57 -8.50 16.91 3.20
CA VAL A 57 -7.15 16.66 3.72
C VAL A 57 -7.13 16.77 5.24
N GLU A 58 -7.82 17.77 5.80
CA GLU A 58 -7.88 18.03 7.23
C GLU A 58 -8.53 16.88 7.99
N LYS A 59 -9.66 16.35 7.49
CA LYS A 59 -10.33 15.19 8.10
C LYS A 59 -9.46 13.94 8.01
N THR A 60 -8.86 13.67 6.85
CA THR A 60 -7.99 12.51 6.66
C THR A 60 -6.77 12.57 7.58
N VAL A 61 -6.08 13.72 7.64
CA VAL A 61 -4.93 13.92 8.54
C VAL A 61 -5.36 13.81 10.00
N ALA A 62 -6.46 14.44 10.40
CA ALA A 62 -6.99 14.37 11.75
C ALA A 62 -7.32 12.93 12.17
N GLN A 63 -7.89 12.12 11.27
CA GLN A 63 -8.23 10.72 11.53
C GLN A 63 -7.00 9.85 11.82
N PHE A 64 -5.92 10.01 11.04
CA PHE A 64 -4.75 9.15 11.18
C PHE A 64 -3.72 9.68 12.17
N LEU A 65 -3.50 10.99 12.21
CA LEU A 65 -2.45 11.60 13.03
C LEU A 65 -2.99 12.28 14.29
N GLY A 66 -4.30 12.56 14.37
CA GLY A 66 -4.93 13.25 15.49
C GLY A 66 -5.02 12.43 16.79
N GLY A 67 -4.79 11.11 16.74
CA GLY A 67 -4.99 10.20 17.88
C GLY A 67 -6.38 9.54 17.87
N MET A 68 -6.60 8.53 18.71
CA MET A 68 -7.87 7.78 18.71
C MET A 68 -8.97 8.48 19.52
N GLY A 69 -8.62 9.49 20.32
CA GLY A 69 -9.52 10.38 21.04
C GLY A 69 -9.89 11.66 20.27
N SER A 70 -9.76 12.83 20.91
CA SER A 70 -9.99 14.11 20.23
C SER A 70 -8.82 14.43 19.28
N PRO A 71 -9.07 14.84 18.02
CA PRO A 71 -7.98 15.07 17.08
C PRO A 71 -7.04 16.16 17.60
N ASN A 72 -5.77 15.79 17.83
CA ASN A 72 -4.73 16.76 18.05
C ASN A 72 -4.65 17.69 16.84
N ALA A 73 -4.57 19.00 17.09
CA ALA A 73 -4.39 19.97 16.03
C ALA A 73 -3.03 19.75 15.36
N ILE A 74 -3.06 19.32 14.10
CA ILE A 74 -1.87 19.15 13.26
C ILE A 74 -1.87 20.25 12.23
N SER A 75 -0.83 21.09 12.26
CA SER A 75 -0.60 22.08 11.24
C SER A 75 -0.12 21.39 9.96
N ILE A 76 -0.81 21.65 8.85
CA ILE A 76 -0.40 21.25 7.51
C ILE A 76 0.18 22.50 6.86
N ASP A 77 1.48 22.51 6.62
CA ASP A 77 2.16 23.66 6.02
C ASP A 77 1.89 23.73 4.50
N GLU A 78 1.93 22.58 3.83
CA GLU A 78 1.74 22.45 2.38
C GLU A 78 1.06 21.12 2.02
N VAL A 79 0.16 21.18 1.03
CA VAL A 79 -0.43 20.00 0.38
C VAL A 79 0.18 19.85 -1.00
N THR A 80 1.09 18.89 -1.18
CA THR A 80 1.80 18.69 -2.45
C THR A 80 0.96 17.97 -3.49
N ALA A 81 0.11 17.03 -3.09
CA ALA A 81 -0.80 16.31 -3.98
C ALA A 81 -1.97 15.68 -3.21
N THR A 82 -3.12 15.59 -3.89
CA THR A 82 -4.29 14.83 -3.45
C THR A 82 -4.81 14.00 -4.60
N SER A 83 -5.16 12.73 -4.34
CA SER A 83 -5.73 11.86 -5.36
C SER A 83 -6.67 10.85 -4.73
N ILE A 84 -7.77 10.56 -5.42
CA ILE A 84 -8.60 9.39 -5.16
C ILE A 84 -8.17 8.31 -6.12
N PHE A 85 -7.78 7.15 -5.59
CA PHE A 85 -7.36 6.01 -6.38
C PHE A 85 -8.36 4.87 -6.22
N THR A 86 -8.95 4.42 -7.33
CA THR A 86 -9.82 3.25 -7.35
C THR A 86 -8.98 2.02 -7.68
N PRO A 87 -8.79 1.08 -6.74
CA PRO A 87 -7.96 -0.08 -6.99
C PRO A 87 -8.66 -1.06 -7.94
N THR A 88 -7.94 -1.46 -8.98
CA THR A 88 -8.35 -2.57 -9.85
C THR A 88 -7.43 -3.76 -9.63
N VAL A 89 -7.98 -4.95 -9.87
CA VAL A 89 -7.24 -6.21 -9.82
C VAL A 89 -7.44 -6.88 -11.16
N VAL A 90 -6.42 -6.79 -12.00
CA VAL A 90 -6.46 -7.39 -13.34
C VAL A 90 -5.17 -8.14 -13.63
N LEU A 91 -5.28 -9.13 -14.50
CA LEU A 91 -4.15 -9.86 -15.06
C LEU A 91 -4.48 -10.11 -16.53
N ALA A 92 -3.66 -9.58 -17.44
CA ALA A 92 -3.81 -9.81 -18.86
C ALA A 92 -3.64 -11.30 -19.19
N GLU A 93 -4.45 -11.78 -20.13
CA GLU A 93 -4.41 -13.18 -20.58
C GLU A 93 -3.11 -13.48 -21.32
N THR A 94 -2.68 -12.54 -22.17
CA THR A 94 -1.45 -12.59 -22.95
C THR A 94 -0.63 -11.32 -22.71
N TRP A 95 0.70 -11.46 -22.68
CA TRP A 95 1.65 -10.38 -22.44
C TRP A 95 2.53 -10.11 -23.66
N SER A 96 2.49 -11.02 -24.64
CA SER A 96 3.20 -10.90 -25.91
C SER A 96 2.24 -11.02 -27.09
N GLY A 97 2.40 -10.13 -28.06
CA GLY A 97 1.65 -10.14 -29.31
C GLY A 97 2.21 -11.12 -30.33
N ASN A 98 1.60 -11.14 -31.52
CA ASN A 98 2.01 -12.00 -32.62
C ASN A 98 3.51 -11.86 -32.94
N HIS A 99 4.16 -13.00 -33.16
CA HIS A 99 5.59 -13.09 -33.47
C HIS A 99 6.53 -12.41 -32.47
N GLN A 100 6.10 -12.19 -31.21
CA GLN A 100 6.92 -11.60 -30.16
C GLN A 100 7.48 -10.22 -30.54
N ARG A 101 6.64 -9.38 -31.17
CA ARG A 101 7.00 -8.00 -31.58
C ARG A 101 6.38 -6.89 -30.73
N VAL A 102 5.42 -7.23 -29.90
CA VAL A 102 4.72 -6.31 -28.99
C VAL A 102 4.65 -6.96 -27.62
N PHE A 103 4.93 -6.21 -26.56
CA PHE A 103 4.94 -6.69 -25.19
C PHE A 103 4.21 -5.73 -24.26
N LEU A 104 3.49 -6.28 -23.28
CA LEU A 104 2.87 -5.54 -22.19
C LEU A 104 3.73 -5.69 -20.93
N ALA A 105 3.94 -4.62 -20.17
CA ALA A 105 4.69 -4.61 -18.92
C ALA A 105 4.02 -3.70 -17.87
N GLY A 106 4.19 -4.03 -16.58
CA GLY A 106 3.62 -3.25 -15.48
C GLY A 106 2.10 -3.20 -15.51
N ASP A 107 1.53 -2.01 -15.23
CA ASP A 107 0.08 -1.82 -15.13
C ASP A 107 -0.70 -2.19 -16.41
N ALA A 108 -0.04 -2.25 -17.57
CA ALA A 108 -0.64 -2.71 -18.81
C ALA A 108 -0.96 -4.22 -18.81
N CYS A 109 -0.26 -5.02 -18.00
CA CYS A 109 -0.46 -6.47 -17.92
C CYS A 109 -0.94 -6.96 -16.55
N HIS A 110 -0.71 -6.21 -15.47
CA HIS A 110 -1.26 -6.54 -14.14
C HIS A 110 -1.49 -5.28 -13.32
N GLN A 111 -2.65 -5.19 -12.67
CA GLN A 111 -2.91 -4.16 -11.66
C GLN A 111 -3.26 -4.84 -10.34
N THR A 112 -2.81 -4.24 -9.25
CA THR A 112 -3.00 -4.78 -7.91
C THR A 112 -3.36 -3.68 -6.92
N ILE A 113 -3.94 -4.10 -5.80
CA ILE A 113 -4.19 -3.21 -4.66
C ILE A 113 -2.83 -2.92 -4.00
N PRO A 114 -2.55 -1.67 -3.55
CA PRO A 114 -1.23 -1.24 -3.05
C PRO A 114 -0.78 -1.86 -1.71
N LEU A 115 -1.21 -3.06 -1.39
CA LEU A 115 -0.87 -3.76 -0.15
C LEU A 115 0.32 -4.69 -0.34
N GLY A 116 1.39 -4.40 0.39
CA GLY A 116 2.66 -5.12 0.30
C GLY A 116 3.65 -4.52 -0.71
N GLY A 117 3.34 -3.35 -1.29
CA GLY A 117 4.27 -2.63 -2.16
C GLY A 117 4.59 -3.33 -3.48
N TYR A 118 3.73 -4.24 -3.95
CA TYR A 118 4.07 -5.09 -5.09
C TYR A 118 3.98 -4.40 -6.46
N GLY A 119 3.03 -3.47 -6.67
CA GLY A 119 2.70 -2.94 -8.00
C GLY A 119 3.91 -2.42 -8.78
N MET A 120 4.52 -1.32 -8.33
CA MET A 120 5.69 -0.72 -8.99
C MET A 120 6.88 -1.70 -9.08
N ASN A 121 7.14 -2.47 -8.01
CA ASN A 121 8.27 -3.41 -7.97
C ASN A 121 8.13 -4.52 -9.02
N MET A 122 6.91 -5.01 -9.24
CA MET A 122 6.64 -6.02 -10.27
C MET A 122 6.76 -5.44 -11.68
N GLY A 123 6.28 -4.22 -11.91
CA GLY A 123 6.47 -3.51 -13.18
C GLY A 123 7.94 -3.25 -13.49
N LEU A 124 8.76 -2.88 -12.49
CA LEU A 124 10.20 -2.73 -12.66
C LEU A 124 10.87 -4.06 -13.04
N ALA A 125 10.46 -5.16 -12.41
CA ALA A 125 10.98 -6.48 -12.74
C ALA A 125 10.58 -6.93 -14.16
N ASP A 126 9.40 -6.52 -14.66
CA ASP A 126 9.01 -6.75 -16.04
C ASP A 126 9.90 -5.98 -17.02
N ALA A 127 10.16 -4.70 -16.73
CA ALA A 127 11.04 -3.86 -17.54
C ALA A 127 12.48 -4.37 -17.52
N TRP A 128 12.96 -4.83 -16.37
CA TRP A 128 14.28 -5.44 -16.22
C TRP A 128 14.43 -6.67 -17.10
N ASP A 129 13.45 -7.57 -17.07
CA ASP A 129 13.48 -8.80 -17.86
C ASP A 129 13.47 -8.51 -19.38
N LEU A 130 12.63 -7.59 -19.84
CA LEU A 130 12.65 -7.15 -21.24
C LEU A 130 13.96 -6.43 -21.61
N GLY A 131 14.51 -5.66 -20.68
CA GLY A 131 15.68 -4.81 -20.89
C GLY A 131 16.91 -5.56 -21.37
N TRP A 132 17.07 -6.83 -20.97
CA TRP A 132 18.15 -7.67 -21.47
C TRP A 132 17.72 -8.61 -22.61
N LYS A 133 16.48 -9.11 -22.62
CA LYS A 133 16.00 -10.04 -23.66
C LYS A 133 15.84 -9.38 -25.03
N LEU A 134 15.42 -8.12 -25.06
CA LEU A 134 15.29 -7.35 -26.31
C LEU A 134 16.62 -7.18 -27.04
N PRO A 135 17.69 -6.61 -26.43
CA PRO A 135 18.98 -6.51 -27.11
C PRO A 135 19.57 -7.89 -27.45
N ALA A 136 19.37 -8.90 -26.60
CA ALA A 136 19.78 -10.28 -26.89
C ALA A 136 19.18 -10.83 -28.18
N THR A 137 17.89 -10.57 -28.39
CA THR A 137 17.16 -11.01 -29.57
C THR A 137 17.57 -10.22 -30.80
N ILE A 138 17.67 -8.88 -30.67
CA ILE A 138 18.04 -7.98 -31.78
C ILE A 138 19.47 -8.26 -32.27
N GLN A 139 20.39 -8.52 -31.35
CA GLN A 139 21.81 -8.78 -31.67
C GLN A 139 22.09 -10.25 -32.01
N GLY A 140 21.09 -11.13 -31.90
CA GLY A 140 21.18 -12.53 -32.34
C GLY A 140 21.85 -13.50 -31.36
N TRP A 141 22.21 -13.09 -30.15
CA TRP A 141 22.82 -13.97 -29.15
C TRP A 141 21.82 -14.61 -28.18
N GLY A 142 20.56 -14.17 -28.18
CA GLY A 142 19.50 -14.70 -27.31
C GLY A 142 18.84 -15.99 -27.82
N GLY A 143 18.99 -16.33 -29.10
CA GLY A 143 18.27 -17.45 -29.72
C GLY A 143 16.79 -17.15 -30.00
N THR A 144 16.12 -18.03 -30.75
CA THR A 144 14.77 -17.79 -31.32
C THR A 144 13.63 -17.89 -30.30
N HIS A 145 13.88 -18.46 -29.12
CA HIS A 145 12.85 -18.70 -28.11
C HIS A 145 12.92 -17.74 -26.92
N LEU A 146 13.94 -16.90 -26.81
CA LEU A 146 14.15 -16.06 -25.64
C LEU A 146 12.98 -15.12 -25.35
N MET A 147 12.45 -14.44 -26.38
CA MET A 147 11.31 -13.54 -26.17
C MET A 147 10.03 -14.27 -25.76
N LYS A 148 9.90 -15.57 -26.07
CA LYS A 148 8.77 -16.37 -25.61
C LYS A 148 8.82 -16.57 -24.09
N THR A 149 10.02 -16.58 -23.50
CA THR A 149 10.16 -16.84 -22.06
C THR A 149 9.70 -15.66 -21.20
N TYR A 150 9.67 -14.44 -21.74
CA TYR A 150 9.16 -13.26 -21.02
C TYR A 150 7.78 -13.51 -20.40
N GLU A 151 6.78 -13.86 -21.22
CA GLU A 151 5.43 -14.14 -20.72
C GLU A 151 5.40 -15.39 -19.82
N GLN A 152 6.15 -16.44 -20.20
CA GLN A 152 6.20 -17.70 -19.46
C GLN A 152 6.76 -17.53 -18.05
N GLU A 153 7.69 -16.60 -17.85
CA GLU A 153 8.32 -16.32 -16.58
C GLU A 153 7.53 -15.27 -15.78
N ARG A 154 7.10 -14.18 -16.43
CA ARG A 154 6.55 -13.01 -15.72
C ARG A 154 5.07 -13.16 -15.36
N ARG A 155 4.24 -13.75 -16.22
CA ARG A 155 2.81 -13.89 -15.97
C ARG A 155 2.48 -14.77 -14.76
N PRO A 156 3.13 -15.94 -14.56
CA PRO A 156 2.92 -16.73 -13.34
C PRO A 156 3.35 -16.00 -12.07
N MET A 157 4.40 -15.16 -12.14
CA MET A 157 4.83 -14.34 -11.00
C MET A 157 3.83 -13.26 -10.64
N ALA A 158 3.20 -12.61 -11.63
CA ALA A 158 2.09 -11.70 -11.39
C ALA A 158 0.88 -12.41 -10.78
N ALA A 159 0.54 -13.62 -11.24
CA ALA A 159 -0.52 -14.41 -10.62
C ALA A 159 -0.19 -14.79 -9.15
N LEU A 160 1.06 -15.16 -8.88
CA LEU A 160 1.53 -15.47 -7.53
C LEU A 160 1.49 -14.23 -6.63
N MET A 161 1.88 -13.07 -7.14
CA MET A 161 1.72 -11.79 -6.44
C MET A 161 0.24 -11.54 -6.10
N GLN A 162 -0.69 -11.75 -7.04
CA GLN A 162 -2.13 -11.58 -6.79
C GLN A 162 -2.65 -12.52 -5.69
N HIS A 163 -2.07 -13.71 -5.57
CA HIS A 163 -2.37 -14.63 -4.47
C HIS A 163 -1.87 -14.09 -3.13
N TRP A 164 -0.59 -13.72 -3.04
CA TRP A 164 0.01 -13.24 -1.78
C TRP A 164 -0.57 -11.92 -1.29
N ARG A 165 -0.85 -10.97 -2.20
CA ARG A 165 -1.48 -9.70 -1.83
C ARG A 165 -2.86 -9.90 -1.20
N LYS A 166 -3.64 -10.89 -1.67
CA LYS A 166 -4.93 -11.27 -1.06
C LYS A 166 -4.74 -11.77 0.38
N ILE A 167 -3.73 -12.63 0.60
CA ILE A 167 -3.40 -13.14 1.93
C ILE A 167 -2.95 -12.00 2.87
N HIS A 168 -2.10 -11.09 2.39
CA HIS A 168 -1.66 -9.93 3.17
C HIS A 168 -2.81 -9.01 3.54
N MET A 169 -3.71 -8.71 2.59
CA MET A 169 -4.93 -7.95 2.85
C MET A 169 -5.77 -8.60 3.96
N MET A 170 -6.06 -9.90 3.86
CA MET A 170 -6.84 -10.61 4.87
C MET A 170 -6.18 -10.56 6.26
N LYS A 171 -4.85 -10.63 6.33
CA LYS A 171 -4.12 -10.53 7.61
C LYS A 171 -4.16 -9.12 8.19
N ILE A 172 -3.95 -8.09 7.38
CA ILE A 172 -3.98 -6.68 7.83
C ILE A 172 -5.40 -6.29 8.27
N MET A 173 -6.43 -6.68 7.52
CA MET A 173 -7.83 -6.39 7.87
C MET A 173 -8.36 -7.26 9.01
N GLY A 174 -7.83 -8.48 9.16
CA GLY A 174 -8.14 -9.37 10.29
C GLY A 174 -7.55 -8.89 11.62
N LEU A 175 -6.65 -7.90 11.60
CA LEU A 175 -6.09 -7.26 12.79
C LEU A 175 -7.17 -6.57 13.65
N SER A 176 -8.34 -6.24 13.06
CA SER A 176 -9.54 -5.76 13.77
C SER A 176 -9.96 -6.66 14.94
N THR A 177 -9.66 -7.96 14.88
CA THR A 177 -9.93 -8.91 15.98
C THR A 177 -9.06 -8.64 17.21
N ALA A 178 -7.85 -8.09 17.01
CA ALA A 178 -6.91 -7.74 18.08
C ALA A 178 -7.15 -6.31 18.61
N VAL A 179 -7.75 -5.42 17.81
CA VAL A 179 -8.04 -4.02 18.15
C VAL A 179 -9.39 -3.84 18.88
N LYS A 180 -10.04 -4.92 19.32
CA LYS A 180 -11.23 -4.87 20.20
C LYS A 180 -11.00 -4.22 21.58
N LEU A 181 -9.83 -3.62 21.81
CA LEU A 181 -9.54 -2.85 23.01
C LEU A 181 -10.06 -1.43 22.81
N ASP A 182 -10.93 -1.00 23.73
CA ASP A 182 -11.50 0.34 23.76
C ASP A 182 -10.36 1.39 23.78
N PRO A 183 -10.33 2.33 22.82
CA PRO A 183 -9.30 3.38 22.77
C PRO A 183 -9.24 4.21 24.05
N VAL A 184 -10.38 4.40 24.72
CA VAL A 184 -10.46 5.10 26.01
C VAL A 184 -9.66 4.35 27.08
N VAL A 185 -9.64 3.02 27.01
CA VAL A 185 -8.89 2.15 27.93
C VAL A 185 -7.42 2.03 27.53
N ILE A 186 -7.07 2.13 26.24
CA ILE A 186 -5.67 2.16 25.81
C ILE A 186 -5.02 3.50 26.17
N GLU A 187 -5.74 4.61 26.00
CA GLU A 187 -5.25 5.97 26.24
C GLU A 187 -5.43 6.42 27.70
N SER A 188 -6.13 5.65 28.55
CA SER A 188 -6.28 5.99 29.96
C SER A 188 -4.94 5.94 30.69
N MET A 189 -4.77 6.88 31.62
CA MET A 189 -3.60 6.93 32.53
C MET A 189 -3.81 6.08 33.79
N ASP A 190 -4.83 5.22 33.80
CA ASP A 190 -5.01 4.23 34.85
C ASP A 190 -4.06 3.05 34.67
N GLU A 191 -3.96 2.19 35.69
CA GLU A 191 -3.04 1.03 35.65
C GLU A 191 -3.28 0.11 34.45
N ARG A 192 -4.53 0.00 33.98
CA ARG A 192 -4.90 -0.88 32.87
C ARG A 192 -4.43 -0.31 31.53
N GLY A 193 -4.59 0.99 31.31
CA GLY A 193 -4.10 1.68 30.11
C GLY A 193 -2.58 1.73 30.05
N ILE A 194 -1.92 2.07 31.16
CA ILE A 194 -0.44 2.07 31.24
C ILE A 194 0.14 0.68 30.98
N ALA A 195 -0.46 -0.38 31.52
CA ALA A 195 0.00 -1.75 31.30
C ALA A 195 -0.12 -2.20 29.83
N LEU A 196 -1.14 -1.72 29.10
CA LEU A 196 -1.32 -2.03 27.68
C LEU A 196 -0.33 -1.27 26.79
N GLN A 197 0.01 -0.03 27.12
CA GLN A 197 1.00 0.78 26.40
C GLN A 197 2.44 0.25 26.53
N LEU A 198 2.74 -0.51 27.59
CA LEU A 198 4.10 -0.99 27.92
C LEU A 198 4.37 -2.45 27.53
N ARG A 199 3.36 -3.20 27.03
CA ARG A 199 3.57 -4.56 26.53
C ARG A 199 4.36 -4.53 25.21
N ARG A 200 5.62 -4.98 25.27
CA ARG A 200 6.47 -5.26 24.09
C ARG A 200 6.12 -6.60 23.47
#